data_AF-A0A7S2T547-F1
#
_entry.id   AF-A0A7S2T547-F1
#
_cell.length_a   1.000
_cell.length_b   1.000
_cell.length_c   1.000
_cell.angle_alpha   90.00
_cell.angle_beta   90.00
_cell.angle_gamma   90.00
#
_symmetry.space_group_name_H-M   'P 1'
#
loop_
_entity.id
_entity.type
_entity.pdbx_description
1 polymer ?
#
loop_
_entity_poly.entity_id
_entity_poly.type
_entity_poly.pdbx_seq_one_letter_code
_entity_poly.pdbx_strand_id
1 'polypeptide(L)'
;DSAITIKVKGVGDESCGGVPCLSSTIVKGSPHVQALCVVPVSVGKNVPIVIDVNGQESNGTTTNSFSYDNPIIGSVTTSKSEGTPITITGQNFGPAGACYQNYFE
;
A
#
# COMPACT_ATOMS: atom_id res chain seq x y z
N ASP A 1 9.64 22.00 13.60
CA ASP A 1 8.66 21.03 13.06
C ASP A 1 9.17 19.63 13.24
N SER A 2 8.50 18.86 14.09
CA SER A 2 8.79 17.43 14.24
C SER A 2 8.47 16.73 12.92
N ALA A 3 9.46 16.09 12.30
CA ALA A 3 9.24 15.32 11.09
C ALA A 3 8.36 14.11 11.43
N ILE A 4 7.20 13.99 10.77
CA ILE A 4 6.34 12.81 10.88
C ILE A 4 6.62 11.89 9.69
N THR A 5 6.53 10.59 9.90
CA THR A 5 6.53 9.60 8.81
C THR A 5 5.24 8.81 8.89
N ILE A 6 4.45 8.83 7.81
CA ILE A 6 3.25 8.01 7.69
C ILE A 6 3.59 6.79 6.84
N LYS A 7 3.14 5.61 7.26
CA LYS A 7 3.37 4.33 6.57
C LYS A 7 2.07 3.54 6.50
N VAL A 8 1.90 2.77 5.43
CA VAL A 8 0.90 1.70 5.36
C VAL A 8 1.60 0.40 5.77
N LYS A 9 1.15 -0.23 6.85
CA LYS A 9 1.82 -1.38 7.48
C LYS A 9 0.81 -2.47 7.78
N GLY A 10 0.87 -3.56 7.01
CA GLY A 10 0.06 -4.77 7.20
C GLY A 10 0.52 -5.62 8.39
N VAL A 11 -0.32 -6.60 8.75
CA VAL A 11 -0.05 -7.57 9.84
C VAL A 11 1.00 -8.59 9.39
N GLY A 12 2.28 -8.38 9.69
CA GLY A 12 3.38 -9.21 9.18
C GLY A 12 4.41 -8.45 8.35
N ASP A 13 4.16 -7.16 8.08
CA ASP A 13 5.12 -6.24 7.46
C ASP A 13 6.24 -5.79 8.43
N GLU A 14 6.37 -6.42 9.59
CA GLU A 14 7.38 -6.10 10.61
C GLU A 14 8.80 -6.26 10.09
N SER A 15 9.02 -7.22 9.19
CA SER A 15 10.31 -7.45 8.54
C SER A 15 10.69 -6.38 7.51
N CYS A 16 9.69 -5.69 6.93
CA CYS A 16 9.86 -4.66 5.91
C CYS A 16 9.57 -3.23 6.43
N GLY A 17 9.13 -3.09 7.69
CA GLY A 17 8.84 -1.80 8.32
C GLY A 17 7.57 -1.09 7.83
N GLY A 18 6.76 -1.74 7.00
CA GLY A 18 5.66 -1.12 6.26
C GLY A 18 6.15 -0.28 5.07
N VAL A 19 5.22 0.11 4.19
CA VAL A 19 5.52 0.94 3.02
C VAL A 19 5.32 2.42 3.38
N PRO A 20 6.37 3.26 3.37
CA PRO A 20 6.21 4.68 3.68
C PRO A 20 5.41 5.41 2.61
N CYS A 21 4.62 6.41 3.03
CA CYS A 21 3.97 7.32 2.11
C CYS A 21 5.02 8.09 1.29
N LEU A 22 4.73 8.35 0.01
CA LEU A 22 5.58 9.17 -0.86
C LEU A 22 5.76 10.60 -0.33
N SER A 23 4.76 11.09 0.40
CA SER A 23 4.81 12.34 1.14
C SER A 23 4.02 12.20 2.42
N SER A 24 4.56 12.74 3.52
CA SER A 24 3.95 12.81 4.84
C SER A 24 4.04 14.24 5.33
N THR A 25 2.91 14.95 5.46
CA THR A 25 2.91 16.36 5.87
C THR A 25 1.80 16.67 6.84
N ILE A 26 2.04 17.55 7.82
CA ILE A 26 0.98 18.11 8.66
C ILE A 26 0.26 19.21 7.87
N VAL A 27 -1.08 19.20 7.88
CA VAL A 27 -1.87 20.22 7.20
C VAL A 27 -1.80 21.52 8.00
N LYS A 28 -1.27 22.57 7.38
CA LYS A 28 -0.99 23.86 8.05
C LYS A 28 -2.22 24.53 8.68
N GLY A 29 -3.40 24.31 8.11
CA GLY A 29 -4.67 24.85 8.65
C GLY A 29 -5.28 24.03 9.78
N SER A 30 -4.73 22.85 10.07
CA SER A 30 -5.23 21.94 11.12
C SER A 30 -4.07 21.16 11.76
N PRO A 31 -3.10 21.86 12.37
CA PRO A 31 -1.93 21.21 12.96
C PRO A 31 -2.36 20.27 14.09
N HIS A 32 -1.65 19.16 14.24
CA HIS A 32 -1.92 18.09 15.23
C HIS A 32 -3.26 17.34 15.06
N VAL A 33 -4.10 17.74 14.11
CA VAL A 33 -5.42 17.14 13.86
C VAL A 33 -5.46 16.48 12.49
N GLN A 34 -4.73 17.02 11.52
CA GLN A 34 -4.74 16.49 10.16
C GLN A 34 -3.34 16.37 9.58
N ALA A 35 -3.09 15.24 8.93
CA ALA A 35 -1.90 14.99 8.14
C ALA A 35 -2.31 14.43 6.76
N LEU A 36 -1.46 14.70 5.76
CA LEU A 36 -1.59 14.18 4.41
C LEU A 36 -0.55 13.08 4.21
N CYS A 37 -1.02 11.93 3.74
CA CYS A 37 -0.21 10.84 3.21
C CYS A 37 -0.53 10.66 1.73
N VAL A 38 0.49 10.69 0.87
CA VAL A 38 0.37 10.21 -0.51
C VAL A 38 0.80 8.76 -0.54
N VAL A 39 -0.16 7.84 -0.61
CA VAL A 39 0.11 6.40 -0.62
C VAL A 39 0.88 6.00 -1.90
N PRO A 40 1.91 5.16 -1.80
CA PRO A 40 2.63 4.64 -2.96
C PRO A 40 1.79 3.59 -3.69
N VAL A 41 2.21 3.21 -4.91
CA VAL A 41 1.64 2.04 -5.58
C VAL A 41 1.99 0.79 -4.77
N SER A 42 0.97 0.09 -4.27
CA SER A 42 1.12 -1.16 -3.53
C SER A 42 -0.14 -2.02 -3.70
N VAL A 43 -0.27 -3.08 -2.91
CA VAL A 43 -1.47 -3.92 -2.83
C VAL A 43 -1.93 -4.07 -1.39
N GLY A 44 -3.15 -4.56 -1.22
CA GLY A 44 -3.69 -4.96 0.08
C GLY A 44 -5.06 -4.35 0.36
N LYS A 45 -5.83 -5.07 1.17
CA LYS A 45 -7.14 -4.64 1.65
C LYS A 45 -7.08 -4.44 3.15
N ASN A 46 -7.67 -3.36 3.64
CA ASN A 46 -7.69 -2.99 5.05
C ASN A 46 -6.29 -2.95 5.68
N VAL A 47 -5.31 -2.40 4.96
CA VAL A 47 -3.92 -2.23 5.43
C VAL A 47 -3.88 -1.09 6.45
N PRO A 48 -3.51 -1.32 7.72
CA PRO A 48 -3.44 -0.26 8.72
C PRO A 48 -2.52 0.89 8.34
N ILE A 49 -2.92 2.11 8.70
CA ILE A 49 -2.08 3.30 8.59
C ILE A 49 -1.39 3.53 9.95
N VAL A 50 -0.08 3.74 9.91
CA VAL A 50 0.76 4.00 11.09
C VAL A 50 1.45 5.36 10.92
N ILE A 51 1.37 6.18 11.97
CA ILE A 51 2.10 7.43 12.07
C ILE A 51 3.27 7.23 13.04
N ASP A 52 4.46 7.55 12.58
CA ASP A 52 5.70 7.54 13.35
C ASP A 52 6.11 8.99 13.63
N VAL A 53 6.27 9.31 14.92
CA VAL A 53 6.80 10.59 15.38
C VAL A 53 8.04 10.32 16.20
N ASN A 54 9.21 10.60 15.63
CA ASN A 54 10.51 10.41 16.28
C ASN A 54 10.71 8.98 16.87
N GLY A 55 10.25 7.95 16.17
CA GLY A 55 10.37 6.54 16.58
C GLY A 55 9.21 6.03 17.44
N GLN A 56 8.24 6.87 17.78
CA GLN A 56 7.01 6.44 18.42
C GLN A 56 5.94 6.18 17.36
N GLU A 57 5.60 4.90 17.15
CA GLU A 57 4.55 4.49 16.22
C GLU A 57 3.17 4.49 16.91
N SER A 58 2.15 4.99 16.20
CA SER A 58 0.75 4.79 16.58
C SER A 58 0.35 3.32 16.41
N ASN A 59 -0.63 2.85 17.19
CA ASN A 59 -1.23 1.54 16.95
C ASN A 59 -1.99 1.56 15.61
N GLY A 60 -1.55 0.75 14.65
CA GLY A 60 -2.30 0.51 13.42
C GLY A 60 -3.56 -0.31 13.73
N THR A 61 -4.72 0.12 13.22
CA THR A 61 -5.99 -0.61 13.39
C THR A 61 -6.68 -0.81 12.05
N THR A 62 -7.58 -1.79 11.97
CA THR A 62 -8.41 -2.02 10.77
C THR A 62 -9.45 -0.92 10.57
N THR A 63 -9.82 -0.17 11.61
CA THR A 63 -10.71 0.99 11.52
C THR A 63 -10.04 2.21 10.86
N ASN A 64 -8.71 2.32 10.96
CA ASN A 64 -7.90 3.37 10.33
C ASN A 64 -7.00 2.75 9.26
N SER A 65 -7.63 2.11 8.28
CA SER A 65 -6.94 1.37 7.23
C SER A 65 -7.17 1.95 5.84
N PHE A 66 -6.24 1.63 4.95
CA PHE A 66 -6.33 1.93 3.53
C PHE A 66 -6.53 0.62 2.75
N SER A 67 -7.39 0.66 1.73
CA SER A 67 -7.54 -0.43 0.78
C SER A 67 -7.16 0.06 -0.60
N TYR A 68 -6.26 -0.65 -1.25
CA TYR A 68 -5.97 -0.45 -2.66
C TYR A 68 -7.14 -0.97 -3.49
N ASP A 69 -7.34 -0.36 -4.67
CA ASP A 69 -8.39 -0.77 -5.58
C ASP A 69 -8.20 -2.21 -6.05
N ASN A 70 -9.31 -2.90 -6.31
CA ASN A 70 -9.29 -4.26 -6.83
C ASN A 70 -8.68 -4.31 -8.25
N PRO A 71 -8.05 -5.43 -8.63
CA PRO A 71 -7.57 -5.65 -9.99
C PRO A 71 -8.75 -5.71 -10.98
N ILE A 72 -8.59 -5.05 -12.14
CA ILE A 72 -9.59 -5.04 -13.21
C ILE A 72 -8.95 -5.63 -14.46
N ILE A 73 -9.55 -6.70 -14.98
CA ILE A 73 -9.16 -7.28 -16.27
C ILE A 73 -9.86 -6.51 -17.38
N GLY A 74 -9.07 -5.97 -18.31
CA GLY A 74 -9.58 -5.29 -19.51
C GLY A 74 -9.68 -6.25 -20.70
N SER A 75 -8.58 -6.89 -21.08
CA SER A 75 -8.58 -7.88 -22.16
C SER A 75 -7.54 -8.97 -21.95
N VAL A 76 -7.79 -10.12 -22.57
CA VAL A 76 -6.93 -11.30 -22.51
C VAL A 76 -6.69 -11.78 -23.94
N THR A 77 -5.43 -11.91 -24.35
CA THR A 77 -5.13 -12.57 -25.63
C THR A 77 -5.30 -14.07 -25.49
N THR A 78 -5.84 -14.72 -26.53
CA THR A 78 -6.00 -16.17 -26.55
C THR A 78 -4.95 -16.78 -27.47
N SER A 79 -4.44 -17.95 -27.07
CA SER A 79 -3.63 -18.79 -27.94
C SER A 79 -4.20 -20.20 -27.99
N LYS A 80 -4.06 -20.83 -29.16
CA LYS A 80 -4.51 -22.20 -29.43
C LYS A 80 -3.40 -23.24 -29.23
N SER A 81 -2.16 -22.78 -29.05
CA SER A 81 -0.97 -23.62 -28.90
C SER A 81 -0.40 -23.53 -27.50
N GLU A 82 -0.11 -24.69 -26.91
CA GLU A 82 0.61 -24.78 -25.64
C GLU A 82 1.96 -24.05 -25.75
N GLY A 83 2.38 -23.41 -24.64
CA GLY A 83 3.64 -22.67 -24.58
C GLY A 83 3.63 -21.29 -25.24
N THR A 84 2.51 -20.84 -25.83
CA THR A 84 2.42 -19.48 -26.36
C THR A 84 2.09 -18.49 -25.24
N PRO A 85 2.80 -17.35 -25.14
CA PRO A 85 2.47 -16.34 -24.14
C PRO A 85 1.09 -15.75 -24.39
N ILE A 86 0.29 -15.70 -23.32
CA ILE A 86 -0.94 -14.90 -23.28
C ILE A 86 -0.65 -13.58 -22.56
N THR A 87 -1.33 -12.53 -22.97
CA THR A 87 -1.19 -11.20 -22.40
C THR A 87 -2.52 -10.81 -21.79
N ILE A 88 -2.50 -10.55 -20.48
CA ILE A 88 -3.62 -9.97 -19.76
C ILE A 88 -3.33 -8.48 -19.59
N THR A 89 -4.23 -7.66 -20.08
CA THR A 89 -4.17 -6.19 -19.90
C THR A 89 -5.27 -5.78 -18.94
N GLY A 90 -4.97 -4.80 -18.09
CA GLY A 90 -5.87 -4.41 -17.02
C GLY A 90 -5.28 -3.30 -16.17
N GLN A 91 -5.93 -3.07 -15.02
CA GLN A 91 -5.56 -2.05 -14.05
C GLN A 91 -5.41 -2.69 -12.66
N ASN A 92 -4.68 -2.01 -11.78
CA ASN A 92 -4.54 -2.37 -10.36
C ASN A 92 -4.00 -3.79 -10.10
N PHE A 93 -3.12 -4.30 -10.97
CA PHE A 93 -2.41 -5.58 -10.75
C PHE A 93 -1.27 -5.49 -9.71
N GLY A 94 -1.16 -4.35 -9.03
CA GLY A 94 -0.05 -4.06 -8.13
C GLY A 94 1.24 -3.70 -8.87
N PRO A 95 2.31 -3.42 -8.12
CA PRO A 95 3.62 -3.12 -8.68
C PRO A 95 4.26 -4.38 -9.28
N ALA A 96 5.02 -4.21 -10.37
CA ALA A 96 5.79 -5.29 -10.98
C ALA A 96 6.94 -5.71 -10.05
N GLY A 97 6.85 -6.90 -9.46
CA GLY A 97 7.91 -7.62 -8.75
C GLY A 97 8.83 -6.81 -7.83
N ALA A 98 8.50 -6.74 -6.53
CA ALA A 98 9.44 -6.84 -5.40
C ALA A 98 8.68 -6.89 -4.07
N CYS A 99 9.10 -7.80 -3.19
CA CYS A 99 8.65 -8.06 -1.81
C CYS A 99 7.16 -7.90 -1.50
N TYR A 100 6.36 -8.91 -1.84
CA TYR A 100 5.18 -9.25 -1.04
C TYR A 100 5.49 -10.55 -0.29
N GLN A 101 5.55 -10.50 1.03
CA GLN A 101 5.35 -11.70 1.83
C GLN A 101 3.92 -12.19 1.51
N ASN A 102 3.80 -13.45 1.11
CA ASN A 102 2.50 -14.04 0.80
C ASN A 102 1.62 -13.97 2.06
N TYR A 103 0.51 -13.24 1.98
CA TYR A 103 -0.59 -13.33 2.95
C TYR A 103 -1.57 -14.41 2.50
N PHE A 104 -1.10 -15.64 2.33
CA PHE A 104 -1.95 -16.82 2.26
C PHE A 104 -1.32 -17.92 3.12
N GLU A 105 -2.19 -18.55 3.92
CA GLU A 105 -1.94 -19.42 5.08
C GLU A 105 -0.89 -20.53 4.89
#